data_AF-A0AA96THJ7-F1
#
_entry.id   AF-A0AA96THJ7-F1
#
_cell.length_a   1.000
_cell.length_b   1.000
_cell.length_c   1.000
_cell.angle_alpha   90.00
_cell.angle_beta   90.00
_cell.angle_gamma   90.00
#
_symmetry.space_group_name_H-M   'P 1'
#
loop_
_entity.id
_entity.type
_entity.pdbx_description
1 polymer ?
#
loop_
_entity_poly.entity_id
_entity_poly.type
_entity_poly.pdbx_seq_one_letter_code
_entity_poly.pdbx_strand_id
1 'polypeptide(L)'
;MSYYVPIVGLFVLAAGFALFSVTFAPYTGPRRYNRAKLAAYECGIEPVDQPLTGGRFPIKYYLTAMIFIIFDIEIVFLYPWAVANDALGVFGLVEMVVFIGTVFIAYVYVWRRGGLDWD
;
A
#
# COMPACT_ATOMS: atom_id res chain seq x y z
N MET A 1 -17.09 7.56 -21.85
CA MET A 1 -17.93 7.93 -20.70
C MET A 1 -18.86 6.81 -20.21
N SER A 2 -19.37 5.94 -21.09
CA SER A 2 -20.20 4.79 -20.67
C SER A 2 -19.46 3.77 -19.78
N TYR A 3 -18.15 3.56 -19.98
CA TYR A 3 -17.38 2.59 -19.18
C TYR A 3 -17.15 3.00 -17.72
N TYR A 4 -17.16 4.29 -17.40
CA TYR A 4 -16.95 4.77 -16.03
C TYR A 4 -18.21 4.63 -15.17
N VAL A 5 -19.40 4.64 -15.78
CA VAL A 5 -20.68 4.53 -15.05
C VAL A 5 -20.79 3.18 -14.30
N PRO A 6 -20.50 2.01 -14.92
CA PRO A 6 -20.45 0.74 -14.20
C PRO A 6 -19.41 0.69 -13.09
N ILE A 7 -18.23 1.30 -13.30
CA ILE A 7 -17.14 1.30 -12.31
C ILE A 7 -17.58 2.05 -11.05
N VAL A 8 -18.11 3.26 -11.23
CA VAL A 8 -18.63 4.08 -10.12
C VAL A 8 -19.82 3.39 -9.47
N GLY A 9 -20.72 2.79 -10.26
CA GLY A 9 -21.85 2.01 -9.74
C GLY A 9 -21.42 0.84 -8.85
N LEU A 10 -20.42 0.07 -9.27
CA LEU A 10 -19.85 -1.03 -8.48
C LEU A 10 -19.17 -0.51 -7.21
N PHE A 11 -18.44 0.59 -7.29
CA PHE A 11 -17.80 1.21 -6.12
C PHE A 11 -18.85 1.64 -5.08
N VAL A 12 -19.92 2.32 -5.52
CA VAL A 12 -21.02 2.74 -4.63
C VAL A 12 -21.73 1.53 -4.02
N LEU A 13 -21.98 0.48 -4.81
CA LEU A 13 -22.60 -0.74 -4.30
C LEU A 13 -21.71 -1.44 -3.26
N ALA A 14 -20.41 -1.56 -3.52
CA ALA A 14 -19.46 -2.16 -2.59
C ALA A 14 -19.33 -1.35 -1.30
N ALA A 15 -19.18 -0.03 -1.41
CA ALA A 15 -19.12 0.88 -0.26
C ALA A 15 -20.44 0.86 0.54
N GLY A 16 -21.58 0.87 -0.14
CA GLY A 16 -22.90 0.77 0.47
C GLY A 16 -23.10 -0.55 1.21
N PHE A 17 -22.68 -1.67 0.61
CA PHE A 17 -22.71 -2.97 1.26
C PHE A 17 -21.80 -3.03 2.50
N ALA A 18 -20.57 -2.51 2.41
CA ALA A 18 -19.65 -2.46 3.53
C ALA A 18 -20.20 -1.61 4.69
N LEU A 19 -20.72 -0.42 4.39
CA LEU A 19 -21.32 0.47 5.38
C LEU A 19 -22.58 -0.16 6.00
N PHE A 20 -23.46 -0.73 5.18
CA PHE A 20 -24.64 -1.45 5.65
C PHE A 20 -24.25 -2.61 6.57
N SER A 21 -23.28 -3.43 6.17
CA SER A 21 -22.82 -4.57 6.96
C SER A 21 -22.28 -4.15 8.33
N VAL A 22 -21.39 -3.15 8.38
CA VAL A 22 -20.80 -2.67 9.64
C VAL A 22 -21.85 -2.00 10.54
N THR A 23 -22.77 -1.22 9.97
CA THR A 23 -23.82 -0.54 10.74
C THR A 23 -24.94 -1.48 11.18
N PHE A 24 -25.22 -2.55 10.42
CA PHE A 24 -26.27 -3.51 10.73
C PHE A 24 -25.80 -4.64 11.68
N ALA A 25 -24.50 -4.98 11.66
CA ALA A 25 -23.88 -5.99 12.53
C ALA A 25 -24.25 -5.90 14.03
N PRO A 26 -24.29 -4.73 14.68
CA PRO A 26 -24.64 -4.67 16.08
C PRO A 26 -26.13 -4.91 16.35
N TYR A 27 -27.02 -4.91 15.34
CA TYR A 27 -28.45 -5.21 15.52
C TYR A 27 -28.77 -6.70 15.38
N THR A 28 -27.93 -7.47 14.69
CA THR A 28 -28.15 -8.90 14.43
C THR A 28 -27.57 -9.82 15.52
N GLY A 29 -26.67 -9.31 16.36
CA GLY A 29 -25.95 -10.10 17.39
C GLY A 29 -26.30 -9.76 18.85
N PRO A 30 -26.06 -10.68 19.81
CA PRO A 30 -26.24 -10.41 21.23
C PRO A 30 -25.26 -9.36 21.76
N ARG A 31 -25.76 -8.23 22.25
CA ARG A 31 -24.94 -7.19 22.89
C ARG A 31 -24.69 -7.52 24.36
N ARG A 32 -23.62 -8.25 24.65
CA ARG A 32 -23.17 -8.53 26.03
C ARG A 32 -21.90 -7.74 26.34
N TYR A 33 -22.09 -6.58 26.98
CA TYR A 33 -20.98 -5.77 27.48
C TYR A 33 -20.20 -6.54 28.56
N ASN A 34 -18.87 -6.53 28.45
CA ASN A 34 -17.96 -7.01 29.47
C ASN A 34 -16.66 -6.20 29.36
N ARG A 35 -16.19 -5.61 30.46
CA ARG A 35 -14.95 -4.81 30.51
C ARG A 35 -13.76 -5.59 29.93
N ALA A 36 -13.66 -6.89 30.22
CA ALA A 36 -12.58 -7.74 29.71
C ALA A 36 -12.65 -7.96 28.18
N LYS A 37 -13.84 -7.89 27.56
CA LYS A 37 -13.98 -8.02 26.10
C LYS A 37 -13.55 -6.76 25.33
N LEU A 38 -13.51 -5.62 26.01
CA LEU A 38 -13.13 -4.33 25.42
C LEU A 38 -11.68 -3.95 25.74
N ALA A 39 -11.01 -4.69 26.62
CA ALA A 39 -9.61 -4.49 26.94
C ALA A 39 -8.72 -4.91 25.76
N ALA A 40 -7.56 -4.27 25.62
CA ALA A 40 -6.54 -4.70 24.67
C ALA A 40 -6.07 -6.12 25.01
N TYR A 41 -5.79 -6.90 23.97
CA TYR A 41 -5.35 -8.29 24.14
C TYR A 41 -3.87 -8.33 24.56
N GLU A 42 -3.61 -8.83 25.76
CA GLU A 42 -2.25 -9.03 26.30
C GLU A 42 -2.15 -10.36 27.08
N CYS A 43 -2.80 -11.42 26.58
CA CYS A 43 -2.78 -12.76 27.19
C CYS A 43 -3.15 -12.81 28.69
N GLY A 44 -3.98 -11.88 29.18
CA GLY A 44 -4.43 -11.82 30.58
C GLY A 44 -3.59 -10.95 31.50
N ILE A 45 -2.53 -10.31 31.00
CA ILE A 45 -1.79 -9.25 31.69
C ILE A 45 -2.54 -7.93 31.49
N GLU A 46 -2.58 -7.06 32.49
CA GLU A 46 -3.16 -5.73 32.29
C GLU A 46 -2.27 -4.93 31.33
N PRO A 47 -2.83 -4.41 30.22
CA PRO A 47 -2.07 -3.64 29.27
C PRO A 47 -1.51 -2.41 29.97
N VAL A 48 -0.20 -2.21 29.85
CA VAL A 48 0.47 -1.04 30.42
C VAL A 48 0.00 0.18 29.62
N ASP A 49 -0.57 1.18 30.30
CA ASP A 49 -0.87 2.47 29.69
C ASP A 49 0.46 3.11 29.24
N GLN A 50 0.74 2.98 27.94
CA GLN A 50 1.98 3.36 27.25
C GLN A 50 3.22 2.53 27.63
N PRO A 51 4.01 2.06 26.64
CA PRO A 51 5.41 1.78 26.93
C PRO A 51 6.08 3.11 27.33
N LEU A 52 6.53 3.20 28.59
CA LEU A 52 7.37 4.28 29.14
C LEU A 52 8.61 4.57 28.28
N THR A 53 8.98 3.62 27.41
CA THR A 53 9.87 3.80 26.28
C THR A 53 9.04 4.13 25.05
N GLY A 54 8.96 5.42 24.70
CA GLY A 54 8.54 5.89 23.37
C GLY A 54 9.50 5.39 22.29
N GLY A 55 9.47 4.08 22.04
CA GLY A 55 10.29 3.41 21.07
C GLY A 55 9.90 3.92 19.70
N ARG A 56 10.85 4.57 19.01
CA ARG A 56 10.66 4.92 17.60
C ARG A 56 10.40 3.63 16.85
N PHE A 57 9.35 3.61 16.03
CA PHE A 57 9.15 2.52 15.10
C PHE A 57 10.42 2.34 14.25
N PRO A 58 10.85 1.09 13.98
CA PRO A 58 12.00 0.82 13.14
C PRO A 58 11.94 1.60 11.82
N ILE A 59 13.06 2.21 11.40
CA ILE A 59 13.11 3.00 10.17
C ILE A 59 12.94 2.15 8.88
N LYS A 60 13.01 0.82 9.00
CA LYS A 60 12.85 -0.12 7.88
C LYS A 60 11.53 0.10 7.12
N TYR A 61 10.43 0.42 7.82
CA TYR A 61 9.15 0.74 7.17
C TYR A 61 9.22 1.98 6.27
N TYR A 62 9.97 3.01 6.71
CA TYR A 62 10.18 4.22 5.93
C TYR A 62 11.01 3.94 4.68
N LEU A 63 12.11 3.18 4.81
CA LEU A 63 12.96 2.84 3.66
C LEU A 63 12.19 2.04 2.61
N THR A 64 11.42 1.04 3.03
CA THR A 64 10.57 0.25 2.12
C THR A 64 9.51 1.13 1.43
N ALA A 65 8.80 1.98 2.18
CA ALA A 65 7.79 2.87 1.61
C ALA A 65 8.39 3.90 0.62
N MET A 66 9.55 4.47 0.94
CA MET A 66 10.24 5.43 0.08
C MET A 66 10.65 4.79 -1.25
N ILE A 67 11.23 3.58 -1.23
CA ILE A 67 11.62 2.85 -2.44
C ILE A 67 10.38 2.48 -3.26
N PHE A 68 9.30 2.05 -2.60
CA PHE A 68 8.04 1.74 -3.28
C PHE A 68 7.47 2.95 -4.03
N ILE A 69 7.47 4.14 -3.42
CA ILE A 69 6.99 5.37 -4.07
C ILE A 69 7.84 5.71 -5.31
N ILE A 70 9.17 5.59 -5.21
CA ILE A 70 10.07 5.84 -6.34
C ILE A 70 9.78 4.86 -7.48
N PHE A 71 9.65 3.58 -7.17
CA PHE A 71 9.32 2.54 -8.16
C PHE A 71 7.94 2.74 -8.78
N ASP A 72 6.93 3.14 -8.00
CA ASP A 72 5.59 3.43 -8.52
C ASP A 72 5.61 4.61 -9.50
N ILE A 73 6.38 5.66 -9.20
CA ILE A 73 6.60 6.78 -10.11
C ILE A 73 7.28 6.33 -11.42
N GLU A 74 8.23 5.40 -11.36
CA GLU A 74 8.85 4.83 -12.57
C GLU A 74 7.82 4.15 -13.47
N ILE A 75 6.91 3.35 -12.90
CA ILE A 75 5.84 2.69 -13.65
C ILE A 75 4.91 3.72 -14.30
N VAL A 76 4.61 4.83 -13.63
CA VAL A 76 3.84 5.94 -14.21
C VAL A 76 4.49 6.48 -15.49
N PHE A 77 5.82 6.49 -15.59
CA PHE A 77 6.54 6.86 -16.83
C PHE A 77 6.55 5.75 -17.88
N LEU A 78 6.54 4.48 -17.46
CA LEU A 78 6.49 3.34 -18.37
C LEU A 78 5.13 3.19 -19.07
N TYR A 79 4.02 3.56 -18.41
CA TYR A 79 2.68 3.40 -18.99
C TYR A 79 2.46 4.16 -20.31
N PRO A 80 2.75 5.48 -20.41
CA PRO A 80 2.60 6.21 -21.67
C PRO A 80 3.45 5.63 -22.80
N TRP A 81 4.69 5.22 -22.49
CA TRP A 81 5.55 4.57 -23.47
C TRP A 81 4.98 3.23 -23.93
N ALA A 82 4.54 2.38 -23.01
CA ALA A 82 3.99 1.07 -23.33
C ALA A 82 2.74 1.18 -24.22
N VAL A 83 1.89 2.19 -23.98
CA VAL A 83 0.70 2.45 -24.78
C VAL A 83 1.03 3.07 -26.15
N ALA A 84 2.07 3.91 -26.23
CA ALA A 84 2.45 4.63 -27.45
C ALA A 84 3.62 3.99 -28.23
N ASN A 85 4.04 2.78 -27.87
CA ASN A 85 5.24 2.14 -28.40
C ASN A 85 5.21 2.01 -29.95
N ASP A 86 4.03 1.79 -30.52
CA ASP A 86 3.84 1.68 -31.97
C ASP A 86 4.26 2.95 -32.74
N ALA A 87 4.15 4.13 -32.13
CA ALA A 87 4.55 5.40 -32.75
C ALA A 87 6.04 5.73 -32.55
N LEU A 88 6.66 5.18 -31.51
CA LEU A 88 8.03 5.50 -31.09
C LEU A 88 9.07 4.53 -31.68
N GLY A 89 8.66 3.29 -31.99
CA GLY A 89 9.50 2.27 -32.60
C GLY A 89 10.80 2.01 -31.83
N VAL A 90 11.89 1.80 -32.56
CA VAL A 90 13.20 1.45 -31.98
C VAL A 90 13.79 2.59 -31.15
N PHE A 91 13.50 3.85 -31.50
CA PHE A 91 14.00 5.00 -30.74
C PHE A 91 13.43 5.01 -29.31
N GLY A 92 12.11 4.85 -29.17
CA GLY A 92 11.48 4.76 -27.85
C GLY A 92 11.97 3.56 -27.04
N LEU A 93 12.23 2.43 -27.70
CA LEU A 93 12.80 1.26 -27.04
C LEU A 93 14.18 1.55 -26.44
N VAL A 94 15.08 2.19 -27.19
CA VAL A 94 16.43 2.52 -26.71
C VAL A 94 16.37 3.49 -25.53
N GLU A 95 15.59 4.57 -25.65
CA GLU A 95 15.41 5.54 -24.56
C GLU A 95 14.87 4.88 -23.28
N MET A 96 13.94 3.94 -23.41
CA MET A 96 13.37 3.24 -22.25
C MET A 96 14.32 2.23 -21.63
N VAL A 97 15.14 1.55 -22.43
CA VAL A 97 16.22 0.70 -21.91
C VAL A 97 17.23 1.55 -21.14
N VAL A 98 17.58 2.74 -21.64
CA VAL A 98 18.47 3.68 -20.95
C VAL A 98 17.83 4.20 -19.66
N PHE A 99 16.55 4.56 -19.68
CA PHE A 99 15.80 5.01 -18.51
C PHE A 99 15.75 3.93 -17.42
N ILE A 100 15.28 2.73 -17.77
CA ILE A 100 15.22 1.57 -16.85
C ILE A 100 16.61 1.24 -16.33
N GLY A 101 17.63 1.20 -17.20
CA GLY A 101 19.00 0.91 -16.81
C GLY A 101 19.55 1.92 -15.81
N THR A 102 19.30 3.21 -16.01
CA THR A 102 19.75 4.29 -15.12
C THR A 102 19.15 4.17 -13.73
N VAL A 103 17.85 3.92 -13.67
CA VAL A 103 17.12 3.76 -12.42
C VAL A 103 17.47 2.45 -11.71
N PHE A 104 17.64 1.37 -12.49
CA PHE A 104 18.04 0.08 -11.97
C PHE A 104 19.40 0.13 -11.25
N ILE A 105 20.32 1.00 -11.68
CA ILE A 105 21.58 1.24 -10.96
C ILE A 105 21.32 1.77 -9.54
N ALA A 106 20.37 2.70 -9.37
CA ALA A 106 20.00 3.21 -8.05
C ALA A 106 19.41 2.11 -7.16
N TYR A 107 18.55 1.24 -7.73
CA TYR A 107 18.01 0.09 -7.03
C TYR A 107 19.10 -0.89 -6.58
N VAL A 108 20.01 -1.26 -7.49
CA VAL A 108 21.16 -2.14 -7.18
C VAL A 108 22.04 -1.53 -6.09
N TYR A 109 22.27 -0.22 -6.11
CA TYR A 109 23.03 0.47 -5.07
C TYR A 109 22.37 0.33 -3.68
N VAL A 110 21.06 0.58 -3.60
CA VAL A 110 20.31 0.45 -2.34
C VAL A 110 20.32 -0.99 -1.84
N TRP A 111 20.13 -1.96 -2.74
CA TRP A 111 20.20 -3.38 -2.40
C TRP A 111 21.58 -3.77 -1.86
N ARG A 112 22.66 -3.34 -2.53
CA ARG A 112 24.04 -3.59 -2.08
C ARG A 112 24.37 -2.94 -0.74
N ARG A 113 23.66 -1.88 -0.36
CA ARG A 113 23.79 -1.18 0.93
C ARG A 113 22.94 -1.78 2.05
N GLY A 114 22.21 -2.88 1.80
CA GLY A 114 21.33 -3.48 2.79
C GLY A 114 20.07 -2.65 3.08
N GLY A 115 19.71 -1.72 2.19
CA GLY A 115 18.50 -0.89 2.36
C GLY A 115 17.19 -1.68 2.28
N LEU A 116 17.26 -2.95 1.90
CA LEU A 116 16.16 -3.90 1.79
C LEU A 116 16.25 -5.03 2.84
N ASP A 117 17.21 -4.97 3.76
CA ASP A 117 17.37 -6.00 4.79
C ASP A 117 16.25 -5.86 5.83
N TRP A 118 15.54 -6.97 6.10
CA TRP A 118 14.37 -6.97 6.98
C TRP A 118 14.64 -7.59 8.36
N ASP A 119 15.76 -8.28 8.51
CA ASP A 119 16.17 -8.98 9.73
C ASP A 119 16.74 -8.03 10.82
#